data_AF-A0A1L7CT93-F1
#
_entry.id   AF-A0A1L7CT93-F1
#
_cell.length_a   1.000
_cell.length_b   1.000
_cell.length_c   1.000
_cell.angle_alpha   90.00
_cell.angle_beta   90.00
_cell.angle_gamma   90.00
#
_symmetry.space_group_name_H-M   'P 1'
#
loop_
_entity.id
_entity.type
_entity.pdbx_description
1 polymer ?
#
loop_
_entity_poly.entity_id
_entity_poly.type
_entity_poly.pdbx_seq_one_letter_code
_entity_poly.pdbx_strand_id
1 'polypeptide(L)'
;MVTGYCLVETTAPQGHELQADAIYFVVNKGATETVGLTNVTVKDVQRNAGFELPLTGGNGIWLILAAGGLLVVIGGGYYYVSKRRENA
;
A
#
# COMPACT_ATOMS: atom_id res chain seq x y z
N MET A 1 36.38 1.81 19.46
CA MET A 1 35.01 1.84 18.91
C MET A 1 34.05 2.02 20.08
N VAL A 2 33.11 2.94 19.96
CA VAL A 2 32.03 3.09 20.96
C VAL A 2 30.95 2.07 20.61
N THR A 3 30.58 1.23 21.56
CA THR A 3 29.51 0.24 21.40
C THR A 3 28.20 0.85 21.89
N GLY A 4 27.13 0.75 21.09
CA GLY A 4 25.83 1.32 21.39
C GLY A 4 24.69 0.44 20.92
N TYR A 5 23.48 0.99 20.98
CA TYR A 5 22.24 0.32 20.63
C TYR A 5 21.52 1.07 19.52
N CYS A 6 20.64 0.38 18.81
CA CYS A 6 19.78 0.96 17.80
C CYS A 6 18.32 0.79 18.23
N LEU A 7 17.57 1.88 18.29
CA LEU A 7 16.12 1.86 18.41
C LEU A 7 15.53 1.64 17.02
N VAL A 8 14.80 0.54 16.87
CA VAL A 8 14.13 0.16 15.61
C VAL A 8 12.63 0.27 15.84
N GLU A 9 11.95 1.04 15.01
CA GLU A 9 10.50 1.07 15.00
C GLU A 9 9.98 -0.22 14.35
N THR A 10 9.09 -0.92 15.05
CA THR A 10 8.49 -2.17 14.55
C THR A 10 7.08 -1.97 14.01
N THR A 11 6.39 -0.94 14.47
CA THR A 11 5.02 -0.60 14.09
C THR A 11 4.86 0.91 14.12
N ALA A 12 4.54 1.51 12.96
CA ALA A 12 4.21 2.92 12.87
C ALA A 12 2.82 3.25 13.43
N PRO A 13 2.61 4.50 13.88
CA PRO A 13 1.28 5.02 14.18
C PRO A 13 0.33 4.95 12.98
N GLN A 14 -0.97 4.95 13.26
CA GLN A 14 -2.00 5.00 12.21
C GLN A 14 -1.78 6.23 11.29
N GLY A 15 -1.91 6.01 9.99
CA GLY A 15 -1.74 7.06 8.97
C GLY A 15 -0.29 7.47 8.69
N HIS A 16 0.71 6.76 9.21
CA HIS A 16 2.14 7.04 8.98
C HIS A 16 2.86 5.85 8.32
N GLU A 17 4.00 6.12 7.71
CA GLU A 17 4.92 5.10 7.20
C GLU A 17 5.85 4.61 8.32
N LEU A 18 6.21 3.33 8.27
CA LEU A 18 7.22 2.74 9.15
C LEU A 18 8.58 3.38 8.89
N GLN A 19 9.23 3.84 9.95
CA GLN A 19 10.56 4.43 9.86
C GLN A 19 11.58 3.38 9.43
N ALA A 20 12.20 3.62 8.27
CA ALA A 20 13.18 2.70 7.68
C ALA A 20 14.54 2.71 8.42
N ASP A 21 14.90 3.85 9.01
CA ASP A 21 16.20 4.05 9.63
C ASP A 21 16.16 3.87 11.15
N ALA A 22 17.07 3.04 11.66
CA ALA A 22 17.23 2.84 13.08
C ALA A 22 17.95 4.04 13.74
N ILE A 23 17.52 4.40 14.95
CA ILE A 23 18.08 5.52 15.70
C ILE A 23 19.17 5.00 16.65
N TYR A 24 20.43 5.36 16.39
CA TYR A 24 21.56 4.95 17.22
C TYR A 24 21.66 5.78 18.50
N PHE A 25 21.88 5.12 19.64
CA PHE A 25 22.14 5.77 20.93
C PHE A 25 23.14 4.98 21.78
N VAL A 26 23.73 5.63 22.78
CA VAL A 26 24.72 5.04 23.68
C VAL A 26 24.22 5.11 25.11
N VAL A 27 24.38 4.02 25.86
CA VAL A 27 24.11 3.97 27.29
C VAL A 27 25.45 4.07 28.04
N ASN A 28 25.71 5.22 28.66
CA ASN A 28 26.95 5.45 29.40
C ASN A 28 26.90 4.78 30.78
N LYS A 29 27.89 3.94 31.10
CA LYS A 29 28.02 3.29 32.41
C LYS A 29 28.61 4.29 33.43
N GLY A 30 28.03 4.38 34.62
CA GLY A 30 28.56 5.18 35.73
C GLY A 30 27.82 6.49 36.01
N ALA A 31 26.67 6.74 35.37
CA ALA A 31 25.79 7.84 35.77
C ALA A 31 25.16 7.52 37.14
N THR A 32 25.56 8.28 38.17
CA THR A 32 24.95 8.27 39.51
C THR A 32 23.63 9.05 39.57
N GLU A 33 23.31 9.80 38.52
CA GLU A 33 22.01 10.43 38.34
C GLU A 33 21.05 9.49 37.62
N THR A 34 19.75 9.58 37.95
CA THR A 34 18.66 8.98 37.16
C THR A 34 18.95 9.21 35.69
N VAL A 35 18.85 8.17 34.84
CA VAL A 35 19.13 8.28 33.39
C VAL A 35 18.53 9.57 32.87
N GLY A 36 19.39 10.55 32.54
CA GLY A 36 18.96 11.83 32.02
C GLY A 36 18.28 11.56 30.70
N LEU A 37 16.94 11.58 30.70
CA LEU A 37 16.15 11.34 29.50
C LEU A 37 16.50 12.44 28.50
N THR A 38 17.29 12.09 27.49
CA THR A 38 17.48 12.96 26.34
C THR A 38 16.22 12.86 25.51
N ASN A 39 15.42 13.92 25.49
CA ASN A 39 14.25 13.97 24.63
C ASN A 39 14.73 14.06 23.18
N VAL A 40 14.52 12.97 22.44
CA VAL A 40 14.74 12.92 20.99
C VAL A 40 13.37 12.97 20.32
N THR A 41 13.13 13.99 19.52
CA THR A 41 11.92 14.06 18.70
C THR A 41 12.11 13.18 17.47
N VAL A 42 11.33 12.11 17.40
CA VAL A 42 11.19 11.27 16.20
C VAL A 42 10.03 11.81 15.38
N LYS A 43 10.24 11.99 14.07
CA LYS A 43 9.22 12.54 13.16
C LYS A 43 8.87 11.49 12.13
N ASP A 44 7.64 10.99 12.22
CA ASP A 44 7.12 10.03 11.25
C ASP A 44 6.65 10.72 9.97
N VAL A 45 6.77 10.02 8.86
CA VAL A 45 6.28 10.46 7.56
C VAL A 45 4.83 9.99 7.42
N GLN A 46 3.93 10.86 6.96
CA GLN A 46 2.56 10.44 6.65
C GLN A 46 2.53 9.38 5.57
N ARG A 47 1.53 8.48 5.63
CA ARG A 47 1.31 7.44 4.63
C ARG A 47 1.29 8.04 3.23
N ASN A 48 1.98 7.39 2.29
CA ASN A 48 2.16 7.86 0.91
C ASN A 48 2.66 9.32 0.81
N ALA A 49 3.47 9.78 1.77
CA ALA A 49 3.93 11.16 1.89
C ALA A 49 2.78 12.20 1.95
N GLY A 50 1.60 11.78 2.44
CA GLY A 50 0.39 12.62 2.48
C GLY A 50 -0.33 12.76 1.13
N PHE A 51 0.01 11.93 0.13
CA PHE A 51 -0.61 11.95 -1.20
C PHE A 51 -1.27 10.62 -1.53
N GLU A 52 -2.57 10.62 -1.80
CA GLU A 52 -3.26 9.44 -2.31
C GLU A 52 -3.25 9.43 -3.84
N LEU A 53 -2.76 8.34 -4.42
CA LEU A 53 -2.81 8.18 -5.87
C LEU A 53 -4.27 8.10 -6.32
N PRO A 54 -4.69 8.89 -7.33
CA PRO A 54 -6.06 8.85 -7.82
C PRO A 54 -6.34 7.47 -8.44
N LEU A 55 -7.53 6.94 -8.18
CA LEU A 55 -7.98 5.68 -8.78
C LEU A 55 -8.27 5.91 -10.27
N THR A 56 -7.29 5.62 -11.14
CA THR A 56 -7.37 5.84 -12.60
C THR A 56 -8.19 4.79 -13.35
N GLY A 57 -8.61 3.72 -12.67
CA GLY A 57 -9.48 2.65 -13.18
C GLY A 57 -10.88 2.65 -12.56
N GLY A 58 -11.50 3.84 -12.42
CA GLY A 58 -12.82 4.00 -11.82
C GLY A 58 -13.97 3.35 -12.61
N ASN A 59 -15.21 3.64 -12.21
CA ASN A 59 -16.40 2.94 -12.69
C ASN A 59 -16.66 3.00 -14.21
N GLY A 60 -15.96 3.86 -14.97
CA GLY A 60 -16.10 3.97 -16.42
C GLY A 60 -15.76 2.68 -17.18
N ILE A 61 -14.87 1.83 -16.64
CA ILE A 61 -14.50 0.56 -17.28
C ILE A 61 -15.69 -0.43 -17.35
N TRP A 62 -16.65 -0.33 -16.42
CA TRP A 62 -17.82 -1.20 -16.40
C TRP A 62 -18.70 -1.03 -17.62
N LEU A 63 -18.80 0.19 -18.17
CA LEU A 63 -19.57 0.44 -19.39
C LEU A 63 -18.97 -0.29 -20.59
N ILE A 64 -17.64 -0.27 -20.72
CA ILE A 64 -16.94 -0.94 -21.81
C ILE A 64 -17.06 -2.46 -21.67
N LEU A 65 -16.87 -2.99 -20.46
CA LEU A 65 -17.02 -4.43 -20.18
C LEU A 65 -18.45 -4.92 -20.44
N ALA A 66 -19.47 -4.15 -20.03
CA ALA A 66 -20.86 -4.48 -20.29
C ALA A 66 -21.19 -4.47 -21.79
N ALA A 67 -20.73 -3.44 -22.51
CA ALA A 67 -20.93 -3.34 -23.95
C ALA A 67 -20.23 -4.49 -24.71
N GLY A 68 -18.97 -4.78 -24.38
CA GLY A 68 -18.22 -5.88 -24.96
C GLY A 68 -18.85 -7.25 -24.66
N GLY A 69 -19.25 -7.49 -23.41
CA GLY A 69 -19.95 -8.71 -23.00
C GLY A 69 -21.27 -8.89 -23.76
N LEU A 70 -22.06 -7.82 -23.91
CA LEU A 70 -23.31 -7.85 -24.67
C LEU A 70 -23.06 -8.22 -26.14
N LEU A 71 -22.05 -7.63 -26.78
CA LEU A 71 -21.68 -7.96 -28.17
C LEU A 71 -21.29 -9.42 -28.33
N VAL A 72 -20.52 -9.98 -27.39
CA VAL A 72 -20.12 -11.40 -27.42
C VAL A 72 -21.34 -12.32 -27.28
N VAL A 73 -22.26 -12.02 -26.38
CA VAL A 73 -23.48 -12.82 -26.18
C VAL A 73 -24.37 -12.79 -27.43
N ILE A 74 -24.58 -11.62 -28.02
CA ILE A 74 -25.39 -11.47 -29.23
C ILE A 74 -24.73 -12.22 -30.41
N GLY A 75 -23.44 -11.99 -30.65
CA GLY A 75 -22.70 -12.62 -31.74
C GLY A 75 -22.65 -14.15 -31.60
N GLY A 76 -22.36 -14.65 -30.39
CA GLY A 76 -22.34 -16.08 -30.10
C GLY A 76 -23.72 -16.73 -30.25
N GLY A 77 -24.78 -16.07 -29.77
CA GLY A 77 -26.16 -16.55 -29.93
C GLY A 77 -26.59 -16.61 -31.40
N TYR A 78 -26.28 -15.58 -32.18
CA TYR A 78 -26.55 -15.56 -33.62
C TYR A 78 -25.83 -16.68 -34.35
N TYR A 79 -24.52 -16.83 -34.12
CA TYR A 79 -23.71 -17.90 -34.71
C TYR A 79 -24.28 -19.29 -34.40
N TYR A 80 -24.63 -19.54 -33.13
CA TYR A 80 -25.21 -20.81 -32.69
C TYR A 80 -26.51 -21.15 -33.43
N VAL A 81 -27.41 -20.17 -33.58
CA VAL A 81 -28.69 -20.37 -34.30
C VAL A 81 -28.46 -20.58 -35.79
N SER A 82 -27.57 -19.83 -36.42
CA SER A 82 -27.26 -19.96 -37.85
C SER A 82 -26.70 -21.35 -38.17
N LYS A 83 -25.72 -21.81 -37.38
CA LYS A 83 -25.14 -23.15 -37.53
C LYS A 83 -26.17 -24.26 -37.34
N ARG A 84 -27.14 -24.08 -36.46
CA ARG A 84 -28.24 -25.05 -36.27
C ARG A 84 -29.16 -25.13 -37.49
N ARG A 85 -29.33 -24.03 -38.23
CA ARG A 85 -30.12 -24.01 -39.48
C ARG A 85 -29.38 -24.63 -40.65
N GLU A 86 -28.05 -24.52 -40.71
CA GLU A 86 -27.23 -25.14 -41.75
C GLU A 86 -27.15 -26.67 -41.61
N ASN A 87 -27.22 -27.17 -40.38
CA ASN A 87 -27.16 -28.61 -40.08
C ASN A 87 -28.54 -29.30 -40.02
N ALA A 88 -29.62 -28.58 -40.32
CA ALA A 88 -31.00 -29.09 -40.35
C ALA A 88 -31.48 -29.23 -41.80
#